data_AF-A0A944RBR5-F1
#
_entry.id   AF-A0A944RBR5-F1
#
_cell.length_a   1.000
_cell.length_b   1.000
_cell.length_c   1.000
_cell.angle_alpha   90.00
_cell.angle_beta   90.00
_cell.angle_gamma   90.00
#
_symmetry.space_group_name_H-M   'P 1'
#
loop_
_entity.id
_entity.type
_entity.pdbx_description
1 polymer ?
#
loop_
_entity_poly.entity_id
_entity_poly.type
_entity_poly.pdbx_seq_one_letter_code
_entity_poly.pdbx_strand_id
1 'polypeptide(L)'
;MLNSELEKNYQAGVETLWDIQALASEDIATPINRAYFHLSEVKRASIQASQNSDLLSSLPGIKNFLQQAIALLIEEQLAKSPIITQINYGHKFDNITSPSLDRMLAGIPHLFCVIKRLGLSGRLNIQMGAELTTVTGEIKNQVDLEQARVDVYAATRSLLKLGIFLTFKVTGQSVKRNLSQVELKLDYGHANNLGYAVAIKRADRQQIMVFSDRFACYLLPAAQRASLGHHHCVEITSDLRVKTTPAIPDHCVRESVQQEIIHFNFLFRPISLIIPNRGKIIPIVPTNNVGTLTGSGESCVEIQDETCRGPETALYIDIFKLLSK
;
A
#
# COMPACT_ATOMS: atom_id res chain seq x y z
N MET A 1 -20.90 -27.22 20.83
CA MET A 1 -21.05 -26.34 22.01
C MET A 1 -20.19 -25.09 21.90
N LEU A 2 -18.91 -25.17 21.48
CA LEU A 2 -18.08 -23.96 21.23
C LEU A 2 -18.69 -22.94 20.26
N ASN A 3 -19.35 -23.37 19.17
CA ASN A 3 -19.94 -22.43 18.19
C ASN A 3 -21.07 -21.55 18.76
N SER A 4 -21.93 -22.07 19.64
CA SER A 4 -23.08 -21.28 20.12
C SER A 4 -22.68 -20.23 21.15
N GLU A 5 -21.64 -20.51 21.95
CA GLU A 5 -21.10 -19.56 22.92
C GLU A 5 -20.31 -18.44 22.21
N LEU A 6 -19.59 -18.79 21.14
CA LEU A 6 -18.92 -17.84 20.27
C LEU A 6 -19.91 -16.94 19.53
N GLU A 7 -21.00 -17.49 18.98
CA GLU A 7 -22.08 -16.73 18.34
C GLU A 7 -22.80 -15.80 19.31
N LYS A 8 -23.01 -16.22 20.56
CA LYS A 8 -23.68 -15.42 21.59
C LYS A 8 -22.80 -14.27 22.09
N ASN A 9 -21.51 -14.54 22.31
CA ASN A 9 -20.53 -13.49 22.62
C ASN A 9 -20.32 -12.54 21.44
N TYR A 10 -20.43 -13.05 20.21
CA TYR A 10 -20.39 -12.26 18.98
C TYR A 10 -21.60 -11.33 18.85
N GLN A 11 -22.82 -11.83 19.03
CA GLN A 11 -24.04 -11.01 19.00
C GLN A 11 -24.00 -9.92 20.08
N ALA A 12 -23.63 -10.28 21.30
CA ALA A 12 -23.48 -9.31 22.40
C ALA A 12 -22.41 -8.25 22.10
N GLY A 13 -21.29 -8.64 21.49
CA GLY A 13 -20.23 -7.73 21.06
C GLY A 13 -20.67 -6.76 19.96
N VAL A 14 -21.42 -7.24 18.96
CA VAL A 14 -21.96 -6.42 17.87
C VAL A 14 -23.06 -5.47 18.38
N GLU A 15 -23.97 -5.93 19.23
CA GLU A 15 -25.01 -5.08 19.85
C GLU A 15 -24.39 -3.97 20.70
N THR A 16 -23.37 -4.31 21.49
CA THR A 16 -22.64 -3.34 22.32
C THR A 16 -21.90 -2.30 21.45
N LEU A 17 -21.40 -2.70 20.27
CA LEU A 17 -20.79 -1.79 19.30
C LEU A 17 -21.80 -0.82 18.69
N TRP A 18 -23.02 -1.29 18.42
CA TRP A 18 -24.11 -0.46 17.89
C TRP A 18 -24.61 0.55 18.93
N ASP A 19 -24.74 0.13 20.19
CA ASP A 19 -25.16 1.01 21.30
C ASP A 19 -24.12 2.12 21.57
N ILE A 20 -22.83 1.80 21.46
CA ILE A 20 -21.75 2.77 21.68
C ILE A 20 -21.62 3.74 20.49
N GLN A 21 -21.87 3.28 19.26
CA GLN A 21 -21.89 4.13 18.07
C GLN A 21 -23.02 5.17 18.14
N ALA A 22 -24.16 4.82 18.73
CA ALA A 22 -25.26 5.76 18.97
C ALA A 22 -24.94 6.85 20.02
N LEU A 23 -23.88 6.67 20.82
CA LEU A 23 -23.52 7.53 21.95
C LEU A 23 -22.28 8.43 21.69
N ALA A 24 -21.60 8.31 20.55
CA ALA A 24 -20.34 9.02 20.30
C ALA A 24 -20.56 10.46 19.81
N SER A 25 -20.39 11.45 20.70
CA SER A 25 -20.27 12.87 20.37
C SER A 25 -18.81 13.36 20.39
N GLU A 26 -18.47 14.14 19.37
CA GLU A 26 -17.37 15.12 19.22
C GLU A 26 -15.88 14.71 19.25
N ASP A 27 -15.45 13.52 19.70
CA ASP A 27 -14.04 13.10 19.57
C ASP A 27 -13.84 11.71 18.91
N ILE A 28 -13.42 11.73 17.64
CA ILE A 28 -13.44 10.60 16.68
C ILE A 28 -12.24 9.64 16.84
N ALA A 29 -11.19 10.03 17.58
CA ALA A 29 -10.09 9.11 17.89
C ALA A 29 -10.54 7.92 18.76
N THR A 30 -11.56 8.15 19.61
CA THR A 30 -12.10 7.16 20.53
C THR A 30 -12.89 6.05 19.81
N PRO A 31 -13.82 6.35 18.87
CA PRO A 31 -14.46 5.36 18.02
C PRO A 31 -13.48 4.52 17.18
N ILE A 32 -12.45 5.13 16.59
CA ILE A 32 -11.45 4.40 15.76
C ILE A 32 -10.64 3.43 16.62
N ASN A 33 -10.11 3.90 17.75
CA ASN A 33 -9.34 3.04 18.66
C ASN A 33 -10.21 1.97 19.31
N ARG A 34 -11.50 2.23 19.54
CA ARG A 34 -12.47 1.25 20.05
C ARG A 34 -12.89 0.23 19.00
N ALA A 35 -13.17 0.64 17.77
CA ALA A 35 -13.42 -0.28 16.66
C ALA A 35 -12.19 -1.17 16.43
N TYR A 36 -10.99 -0.59 16.48
CA TYR A 36 -9.72 -1.33 16.44
C TYR A 36 -9.57 -2.31 17.61
N PHE A 37 -9.90 -1.89 18.83
CA PHE A 37 -9.89 -2.75 20.02
C PHE A 37 -10.87 -3.93 19.87
N HIS A 38 -12.11 -3.68 19.47
CA HIS A 38 -13.10 -4.75 19.35
C HIS A 38 -12.82 -5.68 18.15
N LEU A 39 -12.34 -5.14 17.03
CA LEU A 39 -11.89 -5.95 15.89
C LEU A 39 -10.69 -6.82 16.26
N SER A 40 -9.74 -6.27 17.03
CA SER A 40 -8.59 -7.05 17.51
C SER A 40 -8.98 -8.10 18.56
N GLU A 41 -9.98 -7.85 19.40
CA GLU A 41 -10.51 -8.85 20.36
C GLU A 41 -11.33 -9.95 19.65
N VAL A 42 -12.15 -9.62 18.65
CA VAL A 42 -12.85 -10.60 17.80
C VAL A 42 -11.84 -11.46 17.03
N LYS A 43 -10.77 -10.84 16.51
CA LYS A 43 -9.65 -11.54 15.88
C LYS A 43 -8.88 -12.43 16.87
N ARG A 44 -8.64 -11.96 18.09
CA ARG A 44 -7.91 -12.72 19.11
C ARG A 44 -8.72 -13.92 19.60
N ALA A 45 -10.01 -13.74 19.86
CA ALA A 45 -10.93 -14.82 20.21
C ALA A 45 -11.05 -15.84 19.08
N SER A 46 -10.95 -15.42 17.82
CA SER A 46 -11.07 -16.30 16.66
C SER A 46 -9.78 -17.05 16.29
N ILE A 47 -8.62 -16.42 16.45
CA ILE A 47 -7.30 -17.07 16.36
C ILE A 47 -7.16 -18.14 17.46
N GLN A 48 -7.68 -17.87 18.66
CA GLN A 48 -7.73 -18.86 19.75
C GLN A 48 -8.70 -20.02 19.45
N ALA A 49 -9.77 -19.78 18.68
CA ALA A 49 -10.80 -20.77 18.39
C ALA A 49 -10.53 -21.61 17.12
N SER A 50 -9.65 -21.18 16.22
CA SER A 50 -9.42 -21.87 14.94
C SER A 50 -7.98 -21.74 14.46
N GLN A 51 -7.27 -22.87 14.39
CA GLN A 51 -5.88 -22.92 13.93
C GLN A 51 -5.71 -22.81 12.39
N ASN A 52 -6.77 -22.78 11.56
CA ASN A 52 -6.59 -22.98 10.10
C ASN A 52 -7.67 -22.42 9.14
N SER A 53 -8.48 -21.41 9.46
CA SER A 53 -9.44 -20.89 8.46
C SER A 53 -9.57 -19.36 8.39
N ASP A 54 -9.55 -18.85 7.16
CA ASP A 54 -9.74 -17.44 6.80
C ASP A 54 -11.20 -17.01 7.03
N LEU A 55 -11.53 -16.77 8.31
CA LEU A 55 -12.88 -16.59 8.86
C LEU A 55 -13.66 -15.38 8.35
N LEU A 56 -13.00 -14.41 7.71
CA LEU A 56 -13.69 -13.28 7.06
C LEU A 56 -14.67 -13.76 5.98
N SER A 57 -14.39 -14.92 5.39
CA SER A 57 -15.30 -15.58 4.44
C SER A 57 -16.50 -16.25 5.11
N SER A 58 -16.41 -16.66 6.37
CA SER A 58 -17.44 -17.43 7.08
C SER A 58 -18.33 -16.62 8.03
N LEU A 59 -18.02 -15.35 8.29
CA LEU A 59 -18.80 -14.47 9.17
C LEU A 59 -19.25 -13.19 8.44
N PRO A 60 -20.33 -13.25 7.63
CA PRO A 60 -20.79 -12.13 6.80
C PRO A 60 -21.20 -10.88 7.61
N GLY A 61 -21.61 -11.04 8.88
CA GLY A 61 -21.94 -9.91 9.75
C GLY A 61 -20.74 -8.99 10.06
N ILE A 62 -19.52 -9.54 10.13
CA ILE A 62 -18.29 -8.75 10.35
C ILE A 62 -17.99 -7.89 9.12
N LYS A 63 -18.15 -8.45 7.92
CA LYS A 63 -17.95 -7.72 6.65
C LYS A 63 -18.91 -6.54 6.55
N ASN A 64 -20.20 -6.76 6.85
CA ASN A 64 -21.21 -5.69 6.81
C ASN A 64 -20.95 -4.61 7.87
N PHE A 65 -20.61 -5.01 9.11
CA PHE A 65 -20.26 -4.06 10.16
C PHE A 65 -19.03 -3.22 9.78
N LEU A 66 -17.97 -3.85 9.26
CA LEU A 66 -16.77 -3.15 8.80
C LEU A 66 -17.08 -2.16 7.67
N GLN A 67 -17.91 -2.55 6.71
CA GLN A 67 -18.36 -1.66 5.63
C GLN A 67 -19.06 -0.43 6.18
N GLN A 68 -19.99 -0.62 7.12
CA GLN A 68 -20.74 0.47 7.74
C GLN A 68 -19.82 1.37 8.57
N ALA A 69 -18.94 0.79 9.39
CA ALA A 69 -17.98 1.54 10.20
C ALA A 69 -17.03 2.38 9.32
N ILE A 70 -16.52 1.82 8.23
CA ILE A 70 -15.66 2.55 7.29
C ILE A 70 -16.44 3.66 6.58
N ALA A 71 -17.68 3.39 6.13
CA ALA A 71 -18.53 4.39 5.50
C ALA A 71 -18.78 5.57 6.44
N LEU A 72 -19.11 5.31 7.71
CA LEU A 72 -19.29 6.33 8.73
C LEU A 72 -18.01 7.12 9.00
N LEU A 73 -16.85 6.45 9.06
CA LEU A 73 -15.56 7.13 9.20
C LEU A 73 -15.27 8.06 8.03
N ILE A 74 -15.59 7.64 6.80
CA ILE A 74 -15.46 8.48 5.60
C ILE A 74 -16.36 9.72 5.74
N GLU A 75 -17.63 9.53 6.09
CA GLU A 75 -18.58 10.63 6.25
C GLU A 75 -18.13 11.59 7.35
N GLU A 76 -17.78 11.09 8.54
CA GLU A 76 -17.35 11.93 9.66
C GLU A 76 -16.05 12.69 9.37
N GLN A 77 -15.08 12.06 8.70
CA GLN A 77 -13.78 12.67 8.48
C GLN A 77 -13.75 13.60 7.29
N LEU A 78 -14.52 13.31 6.23
CA LEU A 78 -14.45 14.03 4.96
C LEU A 78 -15.69 14.88 4.69
N ALA A 79 -16.91 14.45 5.08
CA ALA A 79 -18.13 15.23 4.82
C ALA A 79 -18.23 16.48 5.71
N LYS A 80 -17.54 16.51 6.86
CA LYS A 80 -17.39 17.73 7.69
C LYS A 80 -16.52 18.81 7.04
N SER A 81 -15.84 18.50 5.93
CA SER A 81 -15.00 19.46 5.22
C SER A 81 -15.85 20.37 4.33
N PRO A 82 -15.81 21.71 4.49
CA PRO A 82 -16.64 22.63 3.71
C PRO A 82 -16.28 22.66 2.21
N ILE A 83 -15.15 22.08 1.82
CA ILE A 83 -14.66 22.03 0.44
C ILE A 83 -15.10 20.76 -0.32
N ILE A 84 -15.64 19.76 0.38
CA ILE A 84 -16.08 18.49 -0.22
C ILE A 84 -17.60 18.57 -0.39
N THR A 85 -18.06 18.52 -1.63
CA THR A 85 -19.49 18.69 -1.96
C THR A 85 -20.24 17.37 -2.01
N GLN A 86 -19.56 16.29 -2.39
CA GLN A 86 -20.14 14.97 -2.53
C GLN A 86 -19.08 13.89 -2.33
N ILE A 87 -19.45 12.82 -1.65
CA ILE A 87 -18.62 11.62 -1.51
C ILE A 87 -19.39 10.45 -2.13
N ASN A 88 -18.78 9.82 -3.14
CA ASN A 88 -19.23 8.52 -3.61
C ASN A 88 -18.32 7.46 -3.03
N TYR A 89 -18.89 6.55 -2.26
CA TYR A 89 -18.19 5.43 -1.69
C TYR A 89 -18.60 4.13 -2.39
N GLY A 90 -17.62 3.35 -2.84
CA GLY A 90 -17.80 2.00 -3.38
C GLY A 90 -16.80 1.05 -2.74
N HIS A 91 -17.19 -0.22 -2.56
CA HIS A 91 -16.33 -1.24 -1.98
C HIS A 91 -16.42 -2.57 -2.75
N LYS A 92 -15.35 -3.35 -2.71
CA LYS A 92 -15.25 -4.73 -3.22
C LYS A 92 -14.50 -5.59 -2.20
N PHE A 93 -15.23 -6.10 -1.21
CA PHE A 93 -14.67 -6.83 -0.06
C PHE A 93 -14.76 -8.36 -0.19
N ASP A 94 -15.12 -8.85 -1.37
CA ASP A 94 -15.41 -10.26 -1.61
C ASP A 94 -14.22 -11.17 -1.23
N ASN A 95 -12.99 -10.69 -1.47
CA ASN A 95 -11.74 -11.45 -1.29
C ASN A 95 -10.75 -10.79 -0.30
N ILE A 96 -11.22 -10.02 0.69
CA ILE A 96 -10.32 -9.46 1.71
C ILE A 96 -9.82 -10.56 2.67
N THR A 97 -8.50 -10.70 2.76
CA THR A 97 -7.81 -11.51 3.78
C THR A 97 -7.60 -10.69 5.05
N SER A 98 -7.41 -11.35 6.20
CA SER A 98 -7.15 -10.64 7.47
C SER A 98 -5.91 -9.73 7.41
N PRO A 99 -4.76 -10.13 6.83
CA PRO A 99 -3.59 -9.26 6.73
C PRO A 99 -3.86 -8.01 5.88
N SER A 100 -4.60 -8.15 4.78
CA SER A 100 -4.97 -7.00 3.93
C SER A 100 -5.91 -6.05 4.66
N LEU A 101 -6.85 -6.58 5.46
CA LEU A 101 -7.75 -5.77 6.28
C LEU A 101 -6.98 -4.96 7.33
N ASP A 102 -6.03 -5.58 8.05
CA ASP A 102 -5.22 -4.90 9.06
C ASP A 102 -4.46 -3.71 8.45
N ARG A 103 -3.82 -3.94 7.29
CA ARG A 103 -3.09 -2.88 6.58
C ARG A 103 -4.02 -1.80 6.05
N MET A 104 -5.19 -2.17 5.51
CA MET A 104 -6.18 -1.21 5.05
C MET A 104 -6.63 -0.30 6.20
N LEU A 105 -7.03 -0.87 7.34
CA LEU A 105 -7.47 -0.11 8.51
C LEU A 105 -6.35 0.79 9.08
N ALA A 106 -5.11 0.30 9.10
CA ALA A 106 -3.96 1.11 9.51
C ALA A 106 -3.62 2.23 8.51
N GLY A 107 -3.87 2.01 7.21
CA GLY A 107 -3.54 2.97 6.15
C GLY A 107 -4.57 4.07 5.92
N ILE A 108 -5.87 3.81 6.18
CA ILE A 108 -6.96 4.75 5.96
C ILE A 108 -6.76 6.10 6.69
N PRO A 109 -6.37 6.15 7.99
CA PRO A 109 -6.14 7.42 8.68
C PRO A 109 -5.07 8.29 8.01
N HIS A 110 -3.99 7.68 7.53
CA HIS A 110 -2.94 8.38 6.79
C HIS A 110 -3.44 8.91 5.44
N LEU A 111 -4.26 8.12 4.73
CA LEU A 111 -4.90 8.55 3.49
C LEU A 111 -5.79 9.78 3.73
N PHE A 112 -6.62 9.78 4.77
CA PHE A 112 -7.47 10.93 5.10
C PHE A 112 -6.67 12.17 5.49
N CYS A 113 -5.57 11.99 6.22
CA CYS A 113 -4.63 13.08 6.51
C CYS A 113 -4.13 13.72 5.20
N VAL A 114 -3.69 12.90 4.24
CA VAL A 114 -3.21 13.38 2.93
C VAL A 114 -4.31 14.09 2.14
N ILE A 115 -5.53 13.53 2.09
CA ILE A 115 -6.68 14.15 1.42
C ILE A 115 -6.95 15.56 1.97
N LYS A 116 -6.99 15.70 3.31
CA LYS A 116 -7.21 16.98 3.99
C LYS A 116 -6.09 17.97 3.70
N ARG A 117 -4.83 17.54 3.80
CA ARG A 117 -3.65 18.41 3.61
C ARG A 117 -3.49 18.90 2.17
N LEU A 118 -3.82 18.07 1.20
CA LEU A 118 -3.84 18.46 -0.20
C LEU A 118 -5.03 19.34 -0.58
N GLY A 119 -6.03 19.45 0.31
CA GLY A 119 -7.24 20.21 0.04
C GLY A 119 -8.04 19.64 -1.12
N LEU A 120 -8.12 18.31 -1.24
CA LEU A 120 -9.00 17.68 -2.23
C LEU A 120 -10.43 18.18 -2.00
N SER A 121 -11.05 18.61 -3.09
CA SER A 121 -12.30 19.36 -3.09
C SER A 121 -13.27 18.80 -4.13
N GLY A 122 -14.52 19.25 -4.04
CA GLY A 122 -15.59 18.87 -4.96
C GLY A 122 -16.07 17.45 -4.70
N ARG A 123 -16.22 16.67 -5.78
CA ARG A 123 -16.72 15.30 -5.71
C ARG A 123 -15.57 14.32 -5.49
N LEU A 124 -15.56 13.67 -4.34
CA LEU A 124 -14.64 12.58 -4.05
C LEU A 124 -15.26 11.25 -4.47
N ASN A 125 -14.52 10.44 -5.21
CA ASN A 125 -14.87 9.03 -5.43
C ASN A 125 -13.86 8.17 -4.70
N ILE A 126 -14.32 7.40 -3.73
CA ILE A 126 -13.52 6.50 -2.91
C ILE A 126 -13.92 5.08 -3.27
N GLN A 127 -13.00 4.32 -3.85
CA GLN A 127 -13.19 2.91 -4.14
C GLN A 127 -12.22 2.09 -3.30
N MET A 128 -12.76 1.25 -2.42
CA MET A 128 -11.99 0.31 -1.61
C MET A 128 -12.07 -1.11 -2.19
N GLY A 129 -10.95 -1.80 -2.24
CA GLY A 129 -10.83 -3.18 -2.71
C GLY A 129 -10.00 -4.02 -1.75
N ALA A 130 -9.67 -5.25 -2.16
CA ALA A 130 -8.92 -6.16 -1.30
C ALA A 130 -7.42 -5.84 -1.17
N GLU A 131 -6.84 -5.16 -2.17
CA GLU A 131 -5.41 -4.84 -2.23
C GLU A 131 -5.15 -3.34 -2.40
N LEU A 132 -6.18 -2.58 -2.77
CA LEU A 132 -6.04 -1.18 -3.17
C LEU A 132 -7.24 -0.36 -2.74
N THR A 133 -6.97 0.86 -2.31
CA THR A 133 -7.96 1.92 -2.15
C THR A 133 -7.59 3.06 -3.08
N THR A 134 -8.52 3.51 -3.93
CA THR A 134 -8.34 4.67 -4.78
C THR A 134 -9.26 5.80 -4.36
N VAL A 135 -8.74 7.02 -4.37
CA VAL A 135 -9.48 8.24 -4.12
C VAL A 135 -9.23 9.21 -5.26
N THR A 136 -10.28 9.55 -5.99
CA THR A 136 -10.22 10.60 -7.02
C THR A 136 -10.91 11.86 -6.53
N GLY A 137 -10.31 13.02 -6.76
CA GLY A 137 -10.88 14.32 -6.43
C GLY A 137 -10.22 15.46 -7.20
N GLU A 138 -10.57 16.70 -6.85
CA GLU A 138 -10.05 17.90 -7.52
C GLU A 138 -9.19 18.73 -6.55
N ILE A 139 -8.03 19.21 -7.02
CA ILE A 139 -7.17 20.14 -6.29
C ILE A 139 -7.11 21.46 -7.06
N LYS A 140 -7.15 22.59 -6.34
CA LYS A 140 -6.87 23.91 -6.91
C LYS A 140 -5.37 24.04 -7.19
N ASN A 141 -5.00 24.51 -8.38
CA ASN A 141 -3.59 24.61 -8.78
C ASN A 141 -2.77 25.63 -7.97
N GLN A 142 -3.41 26.44 -7.11
CA GLN A 142 -2.77 27.47 -6.27
C GLN A 142 -2.66 27.10 -4.79
N VAL A 143 -2.87 25.83 -4.42
CA VAL A 143 -2.64 25.38 -3.04
C VAL A 143 -1.14 25.52 -2.73
N ASP A 144 -0.81 26.13 -1.59
CA ASP A 144 0.56 26.12 -1.08
C ASP A 144 0.90 24.69 -0.62
N LEU A 145 1.60 23.97 -1.50
CA LEU A 145 1.95 22.58 -1.30
C LEU A 145 3.16 22.40 -0.37
N GLU A 146 3.89 23.46 0.00
CA GLU A 146 5.09 23.34 0.84
C GLU A 146 4.75 22.88 2.25
N GLN A 147 3.69 23.45 2.85
CA GLN A 147 3.25 23.02 4.17
C GLN A 147 2.64 21.61 4.13
N ALA A 148 1.89 21.29 3.08
CA ALA A 148 1.33 19.95 2.87
C ALA A 148 2.41 18.88 2.70
N ARG A 149 3.55 19.23 2.09
CA ARG A 149 4.66 18.32 1.81
C ARG A 149 5.20 17.63 3.06
N VAL A 150 5.41 18.37 4.16
CA VAL A 150 5.96 17.82 5.40
C VAL A 150 5.02 16.75 5.99
N ASP A 151 3.74 17.07 6.09
CA ASP A 151 2.73 16.16 6.65
C ASP A 151 2.50 14.94 5.75
N VAL A 152 2.46 15.15 4.43
CA VAL A 152 2.34 14.08 3.44
C VAL A 152 3.56 13.15 3.50
N TYR A 153 4.76 13.67 3.70
CA TYR A 153 5.95 12.83 3.88
C TYR A 153 5.91 12.02 5.17
N ALA A 154 5.47 12.61 6.28
CA ALA A 154 5.31 11.89 7.54
C ALA A 154 4.28 10.75 7.41
N ALA A 155 3.15 11.01 6.74
CA ALA A 155 2.13 10.00 6.44
C ALA A 155 2.68 8.90 5.51
N THR A 156 3.36 9.27 4.42
CA THR A 156 3.96 8.32 3.47
C THR A 156 5.00 7.44 4.14
N ARG A 157 5.88 7.99 5.00
CA ARG A 157 6.85 7.19 5.76
C ARG A 157 6.18 6.21 6.72
N SER A 158 5.09 6.62 7.36
CA SER A 158 4.32 5.75 8.25
C SER A 158 3.68 4.59 7.49
N LEU A 159 3.11 4.87 6.31
CA LEU A 159 2.56 3.87 5.41
C LEU A 159 3.62 2.88 4.92
N LEU A 160 4.81 3.37 4.55
CA LEU A 160 5.92 2.50 4.14
C LEU A 160 6.33 1.53 5.25
N LYS A 161 6.38 1.97 6.52
CA LYS A 161 6.65 1.06 7.66
C LYS A 161 5.62 -0.06 7.81
N LEU A 162 4.40 0.15 7.33
CA LEU A 162 3.31 -0.81 7.33
C LEU A 162 3.28 -1.70 6.07
N GLY A 163 4.22 -1.52 5.13
CA GLY A 163 4.24 -2.24 3.85
C GLY A 163 3.19 -1.73 2.86
N ILE A 164 2.84 -0.44 2.94
CA ILE A 164 1.79 0.19 2.12
C ILE A 164 2.39 1.30 1.25
N PHE A 165 2.07 1.30 -0.04
CA PHE A 165 2.45 2.38 -0.96
C PHE A 165 1.33 3.39 -1.13
N LEU A 166 1.65 4.68 -1.02
CA LEU A 166 0.75 5.77 -1.41
C LEU A 166 1.28 6.44 -2.66
N THR A 167 0.62 6.20 -3.79
CA THR A 167 0.97 6.81 -5.08
C THR A 167 -0.05 7.87 -5.49
N PHE A 168 0.41 8.81 -6.30
CA PHE A 168 -0.37 9.94 -6.78
C PHE A 168 -0.31 9.99 -8.30
N LYS A 169 -1.40 10.42 -8.95
CA LYS A 169 -1.43 10.68 -10.39
C LYS A 169 -2.35 11.86 -10.69
N VAL A 170 -1.90 12.76 -11.57
CA VAL A 170 -2.78 13.76 -12.18
C VAL A 170 -3.45 13.12 -13.39
N THR A 171 -4.78 13.04 -13.38
CA THR A 171 -5.57 12.36 -14.42
C THR A 171 -6.20 13.34 -15.42
N GLY A 172 -6.30 14.62 -15.05
CA GLY A 172 -6.81 15.65 -15.93
C GLY A 172 -6.52 17.05 -15.40
N GLN A 173 -6.56 18.05 -16.27
CA GLN A 173 -6.40 19.46 -15.92
C GLN A 173 -7.48 20.29 -16.61
N SER A 174 -8.19 21.10 -15.83
CA SER A 174 -9.14 22.08 -16.33
C SER A 174 -8.52 23.46 -16.29
N VAL A 175 -7.97 23.90 -17.42
CA VAL A 175 -7.33 25.23 -17.56
C VAL A 175 -8.32 26.35 -17.21
N LYS A 176 -9.59 26.23 -17.60
CA LYS A 176 -10.63 27.24 -17.35
C LYS A 176 -11.03 27.39 -15.88
N ARG A 177 -10.94 26.31 -15.10
CA ARG A 177 -11.31 26.32 -13.67
C ARG A 177 -10.10 26.35 -12.73
N ASN A 178 -8.89 26.26 -13.28
CA ASN A 178 -7.65 26.14 -12.53
C ASN A 178 -7.66 24.96 -11.53
N LEU A 179 -8.26 23.85 -11.96
CA LEU A 179 -8.41 22.62 -11.18
C LEU A 179 -7.66 21.48 -11.85
N SER A 180 -6.97 20.68 -11.06
CA SER A 180 -6.39 19.41 -11.48
C SER A 180 -7.17 18.25 -10.87
N GLN A 181 -7.58 17.31 -11.70
CA GLN A 181 -8.13 16.04 -11.23
C GLN A 181 -6.97 15.15 -10.82
N VAL A 182 -7.06 14.61 -9.60
CA VAL A 182 -6.01 13.79 -9.01
C VAL A 182 -6.57 12.46 -8.55
N GLU A 183 -5.71 11.46 -8.60
CA GLU A 183 -5.94 10.12 -8.07
C GLU A 183 -4.87 9.83 -7.02
N LEU A 184 -5.31 9.52 -5.81
CA LEU A 184 -4.50 8.92 -4.76
C LEU A 184 -4.80 7.42 -4.73
N LYS A 185 -3.74 6.61 -4.79
CA LYS A 185 -3.84 5.15 -4.72
C LYS A 185 -3.05 4.66 -3.52
N LEU A 186 -3.73 4.04 -2.58
CA LEU A 186 -3.18 3.34 -1.43
C LEU A 186 -3.12 1.84 -1.75
N ASP A 187 -1.93 1.28 -1.89
CA ASP A 187 -1.68 -0.11 -2.26
C ASP A 187 -1.13 -0.89 -1.07
N TYR A 188 -1.90 -1.84 -0.56
CA TYR A 188 -1.60 -2.68 0.60
C TYR A 188 -1.58 -4.18 0.25
N GLY A 189 -1.57 -4.51 -1.04
CA GLY A 189 -1.60 -5.89 -1.55
C GLY A 189 -0.30 -6.68 -1.39
N HIS A 190 0.70 -6.15 -0.67
CA HIS A 190 2.01 -6.79 -0.55
C HIS A 190 1.93 -8.19 0.09
N ALA A 191 2.35 -9.23 -0.63
CA ALA A 191 2.42 -10.57 -0.11
C ALA A 191 3.80 -10.84 0.53
N ASN A 192 3.85 -11.17 1.82
CA ASN A 192 5.10 -11.42 2.54
C ASN A 192 5.81 -12.72 2.10
N ASN A 193 5.10 -13.61 1.40
CA ASN A 193 5.57 -14.91 0.92
C ASN A 193 5.91 -14.91 -0.58
N LEU A 194 5.79 -13.77 -1.26
CA LEU A 194 6.15 -13.61 -2.67
C LEU A 194 7.22 -12.53 -2.79
N GLY A 195 8.16 -12.76 -3.70
CA GLY A 195 9.22 -11.81 -4.01
C GLY A 195 9.33 -11.58 -5.51
N TYR A 196 9.69 -10.37 -5.91
CA TYR A 196 10.08 -10.06 -7.27
C TYR A 196 11.59 -10.25 -7.43
N ALA A 197 12.00 -11.39 -7.98
CA ALA A 197 13.38 -11.79 -8.13
C ALA A 197 13.98 -11.33 -9.46
N VAL A 198 15.17 -10.74 -9.39
CA VAL A 198 15.95 -10.27 -10.52
C VAL A 198 17.31 -10.95 -10.47
N ALA A 199 17.63 -11.74 -11.48
CA ALA A 199 18.96 -12.35 -11.61
C ALA A 199 19.95 -11.31 -12.13
N ILE A 200 21.04 -11.07 -11.41
CA ILE A 200 22.13 -10.19 -11.82
C ILE A 200 23.43 -11.00 -11.88
N LYS A 201 24.11 -10.92 -13.03
CA LYS A 201 25.33 -11.67 -13.27
C LYS A 201 26.55 -10.82 -12.89
N ARG A 202 27.32 -11.27 -11.90
CA ARG A 202 28.61 -10.65 -11.54
C ARG A 202 29.73 -11.62 -11.89
N ALA A 203 30.54 -11.26 -12.90
CA ALA A 203 31.80 -11.90 -13.33
C ALA A 203 31.77 -13.44 -13.55
N ASP A 204 31.48 -14.23 -12.52
CA ASP A 204 31.52 -15.69 -12.43
C ASP A 204 30.39 -16.29 -11.56
N ARG A 205 29.53 -15.48 -10.92
CA ARG A 205 28.40 -15.93 -10.09
C ARG A 205 27.09 -15.24 -10.48
N GLN A 206 26.00 -16.01 -10.52
CA GLN A 206 24.65 -15.45 -10.54
C GLN A 206 24.28 -15.04 -9.11
N GLN A 207 23.87 -13.78 -8.94
CA GLN A 207 23.24 -13.31 -7.71
C GLN A 207 21.78 -13.01 -8.02
N ILE A 208 20.89 -13.33 -7.09
CA ILE A 208 19.48 -12.99 -7.20
C ILE A 208 19.19 -11.88 -6.20
N MET A 209 18.60 -10.79 -6.70
CA MET A 209 18.06 -9.72 -5.88
C MET A 209 16.56 -9.89 -5.79
N VAL A 210 16.01 -9.89 -4.58
CA VAL A 210 14.57 -10.04 -4.35
C VAL A 210 13.99 -8.75 -3.80
N PHE A 211 12.94 -8.26 -4.45
CA PHE A 211 12.14 -7.10 -4.04
C PHE A 211 10.74 -7.53 -3.61
N SER A 212 9.94 -6.57 -3.12
CA SER A 212 8.50 -6.78 -2.89
C SER A 212 7.81 -7.20 -4.19
N ASP A 213 6.91 -8.19 -4.10
CA ASP A 213 6.05 -8.66 -5.20
C ASP A 213 5.33 -7.52 -5.94
N ARG A 214 4.97 -6.44 -5.23
CA ARG A 214 4.27 -5.29 -5.81
C ARG A 214 5.05 -4.56 -6.89
N PHE A 215 6.37 -4.76 -7.01
CA PHE A 215 7.20 -4.10 -8.03
C PHE A 215 6.70 -4.36 -9.45
N ALA A 216 6.19 -5.58 -9.70
CA ALA A 216 5.61 -5.94 -10.99
C ALA A 216 4.44 -5.02 -11.40
N CYS A 217 3.70 -4.46 -10.44
CA CYS A 217 2.59 -3.55 -10.68
C CYS A 217 3.03 -2.10 -11.02
N TYR A 218 4.31 -1.77 -10.81
CA TYR A 218 4.87 -0.43 -11.00
C TYR A 218 5.90 -0.38 -12.14
N LEU A 219 5.94 -1.41 -12.98
CA LEU A 219 6.76 -1.43 -14.19
C LEU A 219 6.34 -0.30 -15.14
N LEU A 220 7.31 0.52 -15.54
CA LEU A 220 7.13 1.64 -16.45
C LEU A 220 7.23 1.16 -17.91
N PRO A 221 6.15 1.25 -18.70
CA PRO A 221 6.17 0.89 -20.11
C PRO A 221 7.16 1.75 -20.90
N ALA A 222 7.80 1.16 -21.92
CA ALA A 222 8.80 1.86 -22.72
C ALA A 222 8.29 3.18 -23.34
N ALA A 223 7.05 3.17 -23.83
CA ALA A 223 6.38 4.35 -24.39
C ALA A 223 6.27 5.53 -23.41
N GLN A 224 6.32 5.29 -22.09
CA GLN A 224 6.18 6.32 -21.07
C GLN A 224 7.53 6.85 -20.55
N ARG A 225 8.64 6.16 -20.82
CA ARG A 225 9.98 6.48 -20.26
C ARG A 225 10.44 7.89 -20.60
N ALA A 226 10.26 8.31 -21.85
CA ALA A 226 10.65 9.63 -22.33
C ALA A 226 9.75 10.77 -21.80
N SER A 227 8.54 10.43 -21.33
CA SER A 227 7.57 11.43 -20.88
C SER A 227 7.73 11.83 -19.41
N LEU A 228 8.53 11.09 -18.65
CA LEU A 228 8.81 11.43 -17.27
C LEU A 228 9.80 12.60 -17.20
N GLY A 229 9.42 13.65 -16.48
CA GLY A 229 10.26 14.82 -16.21
C GLY A 229 11.36 14.53 -15.18
N HIS A 230 11.89 15.59 -14.56
CA HIS A 230 12.90 15.46 -13.53
C HIS A 230 12.37 14.77 -12.27
N HIS A 231 13.09 13.74 -11.81
CA HIS A 231 12.78 12.98 -10.60
C HIS A 231 13.99 12.16 -10.15
N HIS A 232 13.91 11.57 -8.95
CA HIS A 232 15.03 10.79 -8.42
C HIS A 232 15.09 9.41 -9.10
N CYS A 233 16.17 9.15 -9.83
CA CYS A 233 16.41 7.86 -10.46
C CYS A 233 17.58 7.16 -9.77
N VAL A 234 17.41 5.87 -9.50
CA VAL A 234 18.44 4.98 -8.96
C VAL A 234 18.67 3.88 -9.99
N GLU A 235 19.86 3.86 -10.60
CA GLU A 235 20.27 2.82 -11.55
C GLU A 235 21.18 1.81 -10.84
N ILE A 236 20.80 0.53 -10.89
CA ILE A 236 21.64 -0.59 -10.52
C ILE A 236 22.23 -1.15 -11.81
N THR A 237 23.55 -1.04 -11.96
CA THR A 237 24.24 -1.55 -13.15
C THR A 237 24.45 -3.07 -13.07
N SER A 238 24.82 -3.69 -14.17
CA SER A 238 25.09 -5.14 -14.24
C SER A 238 26.23 -5.59 -13.32
N ASP A 239 27.17 -4.70 -12.97
CA ASP A 239 28.23 -4.92 -12.00
C ASP A 239 27.86 -4.51 -10.56
N LEU A 240 26.56 -4.32 -10.29
CA LEU A 240 25.97 -3.98 -8.98
C LEU A 240 26.43 -2.62 -8.42
N ARG A 241 26.87 -1.70 -9.28
CA ARG A 241 27.10 -0.32 -8.86
C ARG A 241 25.78 0.42 -8.85
N VAL A 242 25.62 1.29 -7.85
CA VAL A 242 24.46 2.16 -7.73
C VAL A 242 24.85 3.53 -8.26
N LYS A 243 24.06 4.06 -9.21
CA LYS A 243 24.15 5.42 -9.71
C LYS A 243 22.86 6.16 -9.44
N THR A 244 22.94 7.45 -9.15
CA THR A 244 21.77 8.30 -8.98
C THR A 244 21.76 9.38 -10.06
N THR A 245 20.59 9.60 -10.67
CA THR A 245 20.41 10.61 -11.72
C THR A 245 19.12 11.41 -11.48
N PRO A 246 19.04 12.67 -11.96
CA PRO A 246 17.86 13.52 -11.78
C PRO A 246 16.77 13.31 -12.85
N ALA A 247 16.94 12.33 -13.73
CA ALA A 247 16.01 11.88 -14.76
C ALA A 247 16.40 10.49 -15.24
N ILE A 248 15.51 9.83 -15.98
CA ILE A 248 15.82 8.56 -16.65
C ILE A 248 16.95 8.84 -17.66
N PRO A 249 18.09 8.14 -17.58
CA PRO A 249 19.17 8.33 -18.54
C PRO A 249 18.74 7.99 -19.97
N ASP A 250 19.25 8.72 -20.96
CA ASP A 250 18.90 8.55 -22.38
C ASP A 250 19.13 7.12 -22.88
N HIS A 251 20.14 6.43 -22.35
CA HIS A 251 20.42 5.04 -22.71
C HIS A 251 19.30 4.09 -22.25
N CYS A 252 18.56 4.41 -21.20
CA CYS A 252 17.48 3.59 -20.65
C CYS A 252 16.14 3.78 -21.37
N VAL A 253 16.01 4.82 -22.21
CA VAL A 253 14.76 5.19 -22.89
C VAL A 253 14.43 4.23 -24.04
N ARG A 254 15.44 3.58 -24.63
CA ARG A 254 15.27 2.72 -25.82
C ARG A 254 14.80 1.30 -25.44
N GLU A 255 13.83 0.76 -26.19
CA GLU A 255 13.27 -0.59 -25.99
C GLU A 255 14.28 -1.73 -26.15
N SER A 256 15.34 -1.50 -26.93
CA SER A 256 16.38 -2.50 -27.19
C SER A 256 17.26 -2.81 -25.97
N VAL A 257 17.13 -2.04 -24.88
CA VAL A 257 17.91 -2.24 -23.67
C VAL A 257 17.15 -3.18 -22.74
N GLN A 258 17.80 -4.26 -22.31
CA GLN A 258 17.24 -5.28 -21.40
C GLN A 258 17.05 -4.78 -19.96
N GLN A 259 16.68 -3.53 -19.76
CA GLN A 259 16.44 -2.93 -18.46
C GLN A 259 14.94 -2.84 -18.16
N GLU A 260 14.61 -3.08 -16.90
CA GLU A 260 13.31 -2.73 -16.35
C GLU A 260 13.42 -1.44 -15.54
N ILE A 261 12.38 -0.63 -15.65
CA ILE A 261 12.24 0.61 -14.90
C ILE A 261 10.98 0.45 -14.07
N ILE A 262 11.14 0.49 -12.75
CA ILE A 262 10.02 0.52 -11.80
C ILE A 262 9.84 1.96 -11.37
N HIS A 263 8.65 2.52 -11.58
CA HIS A 263 8.38 3.92 -11.26
C HIS A 263 7.33 4.06 -10.16
N PHE A 264 7.77 4.56 -9.01
CA PHE A 264 6.89 4.90 -7.90
C PHE A 264 6.57 6.38 -7.95
N ASN A 265 5.32 6.71 -8.31
CA ASN A 265 4.85 8.08 -8.34
C ASN A 265 4.43 8.55 -6.93
N PHE A 266 5.38 8.56 -5.99
CA PHE A 266 5.14 9.11 -4.65
C PHE A 266 4.92 10.61 -4.74
N LEU A 267 3.96 11.08 -3.95
CA LEU A 267 3.64 12.50 -3.90
C LEU A 267 4.87 13.31 -3.41
N PHE A 268 5.23 14.36 -4.16
CA PHE A 268 6.41 15.23 -3.98
C PHE A 268 7.79 14.61 -4.19
N ARG A 269 7.92 13.28 -4.21
CA ARG A 269 9.21 12.59 -4.42
C ARG A 269 9.06 11.36 -5.31
N PRO A 270 8.72 11.52 -6.60
CA PRO A 270 8.72 10.41 -7.54
C PRO A 270 10.10 9.76 -7.60
N ILE A 271 10.13 8.42 -7.61
CA ILE A 271 11.37 7.62 -7.64
C ILE A 271 11.26 6.59 -8.75
N SER A 272 12.31 6.48 -9.56
CA SER A 272 12.48 5.38 -10.50
C SER A 272 13.65 4.49 -10.08
N LEU A 273 13.43 3.18 -10.08
CA LEU A 273 14.48 2.18 -9.94
C LEU A 273 14.72 1.54 -11.31
N ILE A 274 15.95 1.62 -11.80
CA ILE A 274 16.38 1.05 -13.07
C ILE A 274 17.24 -0.17 -12.75
N ILE A 275 16.78 -1.34 -13.18
CA ILE A 275 17.45 -2.62 -12.95
C ILE A 275 17.92 -3.23 -14.28
N PRO A 276 19.04 -3.98 -14.28
CA PRO A 276 19.73 -4.35 -15.50
C PRO A 276 19.10 -5.53 -16.25
N ASN A 277 18.18 -6.26 -15.61
CA ASN A 277 17.56 -7.47 -16.14
C ASN A 277 16.08 -7.54 -15.75
N ARG A 278 15.32 -8.38 -16.47
CA ARG A 278 13.91 -8.65 -16.16
C ARG A 278 13.74 -9.50 -14.91
N GLY A 279 12.81 -9.10 -14.04
CA GLY A 279 12.43 -9.88 -12.86
C GLY A 279 11.26 -10.83 -13.07
N LYS A 280 11.05 -11.71 -12.09
CA LYS A 280 9.93 -12.66 -12.02
C LYS A 280 9.39 -12.76 -10.59
N ILE A 281 8.10 -13.00 -10.44
CA ILE A 281 7.51 -13.29 -9.14
C ILE A 281 7.81 -14.73 -8.76
N ILE A 282 8.38 -14.93 -7.57
CA ILE A 282 8.75 -16.22 -7.02
C ILE A 282 8.23 -16.37 -5.57
N PRO A 283 7.95 -17.60 -5.13
CA PRO A 283 7.75 -17.88 -3.71
C PRO A 283 9.04 -17.62 -2.92
N ILE A 284 8.91 -17.02 -1.75
CA ILE A 284 10.00 -16.88 -0.78
C ILE A 284 9.63 -17.57 0.52
N VAL A 285 10.53 -18.38 1.06
CA VAL A 285 10.38 -18.99 2.38
C VAL A 285 11.30 -18.24 3.33
N PRO A 286 10.76 -17.51 4.33
CA PRO A 286 11.58 -16.91 5.35
C PRO A 286 12.31 -18.03 6.10
N THR A 287 13.64 -18.03 6.13
CA THR A 287 14.39 -18.96 6.98
C THR A 287 14.13 -18.63 8.45
N ASN A 288 14.06 -19.68 9.29
CA ASN A 288 13.49 -19.76 10.65
C ASN A 288 14.08 -18.84 11.75
N ASN A 289 14.71 -17.70 11.43
CA ASN A 289 15.35 -16.82 12.42
C ASN A 289 15.02 -15.33 12.29
N VAL A 290 13.90 -14.94 11.67
CA VAL A 290 13.67 -13.53 11.39
C VAL A 290 12.24 -13.07 11.69
N GLY A 291 11.98 -12.77 12.97
CA GLY A 291 11.07 -11.67 13.28
C GLY A 291 11.59 -10.44 12.56
N THR A 292 10.75 -9.83 11.72
CA THR A 292 11.08 -8.70 10.82
C THR A 292 12.18 -8.99 9.79
N LEU A 293 11.81 -9.51 8.60
CA LEU A 293 12.66 -9.48 7.40
C LEU A 293 13.09 -8.04 7.15
N THR A 294 14.29 -7.70 7.62
CA THR A 294 14.85 -6.35 7.67
C THR A 294 15.95 -6.23 6.62
N GLY A 295 15.60 -6.41 5.35
CA GLY A 295 16.58 -6.43 4.26
C GLY A 295 17.14 -5.04 3.96
N SER A 296 18.28 -4.68 4.56
CA SER A 296 19.18 -3.61 4.11
C SER A 296 19.91 -3.98 2.80
N GLY A 297 19.69 -5.18 2.26
CA GLY A 297 20.57 -5.85 1.30
C GLY A 297 21.68 -6.67 1.96
N GLU A 298 21.79 -6.69 3.29
CA GLU A 298 22.80 -7.50 4.01
C GLU A 298 22.25 -8.87 4.42
N SER A 299 20.94 -9.08 4.30
CA SER A 299 20.25 -10.31 4.67
C SER A 299 20.02 -11.20 3.46
N CYS A 300 20.36 -12.49 3.60
CA CYS A 300 20.07 -13.50 2.59
C CYS A 300 18.73 -14.19 2.89
N VAL A 301 17.93 -14.46 1.86
CA VAL A 301 16.72 -15.30 1.92
C VAL A 301 16.92 -16.55 1.08
N GLU A 302 16.32 -17.66 1.49
CA GLU A 302 16.25 -18.85 0.66
C GLU A 302 15.13 -18.71 -0.36
N ILE A 303 15.47 -18.96 -1.62
CA ILE A 303 14.51 -19.01 -2.72
C ILE A 303 14.15 -20.47 -2.97
N GLN A 304 12.85 -20.75 -3.06
CA GLN A 304 12.33 -21.99 -3.63
C GLN A 304 11.76 -21.67 -5.01
N ASP A 305 12.60 -21.80 -6.03
CA ASP A 305 12.18 -21.75 -7.44
C ASP A 305 12.28 -23.19 -7.99
N GLU A 306 11.18 -23.70 -8.55
CA GLU A 306 11.12 -25.05 -9.16
C GLU A 306 12.08 -25.22 -10.34
N THR A 307 12.58 -24.12 -10.92
CA THR A 307 13.59 -24.12 -11.98
C THR A 307 15.02 -24.09 -11.47
N CYS A 308 15.24 -23.77 -10.18
CA CYS A 308 16.56 -23.78 -9.55
C CYS A 308 16.89 -25.19 -9.02
N ARG A 309 18.10 -25.68 -9.29
CA ARG A 309 18.57 -27.01 -8.88
C ARG A 309 19.01 -27.03 -7.40
N GLY A 310 18.14 -26.59 -6.49
CA GLY A 310 18.38 -26.57 -5.04
C GLY A 310 18.09 -25.20 -4.38
N PRO A 311 18.14 -25.11 -3.04
CA PRO A 311 17.93 -23.85 -2.33
C PRO A 311 19.07 -22.87 -2.66
N GLU A 312 18.74 -21.81 -3.39
CA GLU A 312 19.67 -20.71 -3.66
C GLU A 312 19.52 -19.61 -2.60
N THR A 313 20.64 -19.07 -2.16
CA THR A 313 20.67 -17.91 -1.24
C THR A 313 20.65 -16.63 -2.06
N ALA A 314 19.65 -15.79 -1.82
CA ALA A 314 19.43 -14.55 -2.54
C ALA A 314 19.45 -13.35 -1.62
N LEU A 315 19.84 -12.21 -2.18
CA LEU A 315 19.96 -10.95 -1.45
C LEU A 315 18.58 -10.28 -1.41
N TYR A 316 17.98 -10.17 -0.23
CA TYR A 316 16.66 -9.55 -0.08
C TYR A 316 16.80 -8.04 0.17
N ILE A 317 16.15 -7.25 -0.70
CA ILE A 317 16.09 -5.79 -0.57
C ILE A 317 14.68 -5.37 -0.20
N ASP A 318 14.54 -4.92 1.05
CA ASP A 318 13.30 -4.35 1.55
C ASP A 318 13.25 -2.86 1.22
N ILE A 319 12.54 -2.51 0.15
CA ILE A 319 12.40 -1.11 -0.23
C ILE A 319 11.56 -0.31 0.76
N PHE A 320 10.63 -0.94 1.49
CA PHE A 320 9.86 -0.25 2.53
C PHE A 320 10.81 0.28 3.59
N LYS A 321 11.84 -0.48 3.94
CA LYS A 321 12.92 -0.01 4.81
C LYS A 321 13.78 1.06 4.18
N LEU A 322 14.21 0.88 2.93
CA LEU A 322 15.04 1.87 2.25
C LEU A 322 14.34 3.23 2.13
N LEU A 323 13.05 3.23 1.84
CA LEU A 323 12.25 4.45 1.64
C LEU A 323 11.68 5.04 2.95
N SER A 324 11.59 4.24 4.02
CA SER A 324 11.09 4.71 5.32
C SER A 324 12.10 5.52 6.14
N LYS A 325 13.39 5.48 5.78
CA LYS A 325 14.47 6.29 6.40
C LYS A 325 14.38 7.76 5.98
#